data_AF-A0A7M5XAH2-F1
#
_entry.id   AF-A0A7M5XAH2-F1
#
_cell.length_a   1.000
_cell.length_b   1.000
_cell.length_c   1.000
_cell.angle_alpha   90.00
_cell.angle_beta   90.00
_cell.angle_gamma   90.00
#
_symmetry.space_group_name_H-M   'P 1'
#
loop_
_entity.id
_entity.type
_entity.pdbx_description
1 polymer ?
#
loop_
_entity_poly.entity_id
_entity_poly.type
_entity_poly.pdbx_seq_one_letter_code
_entity_poly.pdbx_strand_id
1 'polypeptide(L)'
;MALTGSQIFIFICIQWFAYTSATGNETVDVLVDRSISNLQKIKLKMKLLSLVKKMYGDCLPCRSIPNSKSCDCTAIKPMKDCLEFLQNGYTKNGIYKVTQKENVYCDQTTQNGGWTIFLRRQDGSTDFKQNWLDYKYGFGKLTSEFWLGNEIVHDLTKPSVAPKKSELLINMRMKGQTKLVFAKYDNFEIGDEVSKYTLKISGVSGNASHLTGPNSFLDYHNNMKFSTYDQDNDNYGYSCSNRHGRVGWWFNSCYYTLLTGNYKFTKGFHPGEIYWYYPNEVEPEFVQMMMRRKL
;
A
#
# COMPACT_ATOMS: atom_id res chain seq x y z
N MET A 1 8.23 23.43 22.30
CA MET A 1 9.29 24.07 23.11
C MET A 1 9.84 23.02 24.07
N ALA A 2 11.11 22.64 23.92
CA ALA A 2 11.76 21.70 24.83
C ALA A 2 12.09 22.43 26.14
N LEU A 3 11.65 21.88 27.27
CA LEU A 3 11.96 22.43 28.59
C LEU A 3 13.46 22.24 28.86
N THR A 4 14.12 23.27 29.39
CA THR A 4 15.53 23.19 29.80
C THR A 4 15.66 22.30 31.04
N GLY A 5 16.85 21.75 31.31
CA GLY A 5 17.09 20.87 32.47
C GLY A 5 16.64 21.48 33.81
N SER A 6 16.74 22.80 33.96
CA SER A 6 16.27 23.54 35.13
C SER A 6 14.74 23.66 35.20
N GLN A 7 14.05 23.75 34.06
CA GLN A 7 12.59 23.80 34.02
C GLN A 7 11.95 22.44 34.35
N ILE A 8 12.62 21.34 33.97
CA ILE A 8 12.22 19.98 34.36
C ILE A 8 12.36 19.81 35.89
N PHE A 9 13.45 20.32 36.47
CA PHE A 9 13.67 20.29 37.92
C PHE A 9 12.57 21.02 38.70
N ILE A 10 12.16 22.21 38.22
CA ILE A 10 11.10 23.00 38.85
C ILE A 10 9.74 22.29 38.76
N PHE A 11 9.43 21.66 37.62
CA PHE A 11 8.20 20.87 37.47
C PHE A 11 8.17 19.64 38.39
N ILE A 12 9.32 18.97 38.57
CA ILE A 12 9.47 17.87 39.51
C ILE A 12 9.27 18.37 40.96
N CYS A 13 9.81 19.54 41.32
CA CYS A 13 9.62 20.13 42.65
C CYS A 13 8.18 20.56 42.94
N ILE A 14 7.45 21.07 41.95
CA ILE A 14 6.04 21.48 42.13
C ILE A 14 5.13 20.25 42.28
N GLN A 15 5.35 19.19 41.51
CA GLN A 15 4.65 17.92 41.72
C GLN A 15 5.03 17.26 43.05
N TRP A 16 6.27 17.44 43.52
CA TRP A 16 6.76 16.95 44.82
C TRP A 16 6.02 17.58 46.01
N PHE A 17 5.80 18.90 46.00
CA PHE A 17 5.04 19.60 47.05
C PHE A 17 3.55 19.22 47.08
N ALA A 18 2.96 18.96 45.91
CA ALA A 18 1.57 18.53 45.80
C ALA A 18 1.37 17.06 46.24
N TYR A 19 2.41 16.22 46.15
CA TYR A 19 2.34 14.80 46.48
C TYR A 19 2.60 14.52 47.97
N THR A 20 3.53 15.26 48.60
CA THR A 20 3.84 15.14 50.04
C THR A 20 2.67 15.51 50.95
N SER A 21 1.68 16.26 50.44
CA SER A 21 0.48 16.65 51.18
C SER A 21 -0.70 15.67 51.06
N ALA A 22 -0.66 14.70 50.13
CA ALA A 22 -1.87 13.94 49.75
C ALA A 22 -1.86 12.44 50.12
N THR A 23 -0.72 11.77 50.28
CA THR A 23 -0.71 10.31 50.50
C THR A 23 0.42 9.85 51.41
N GLY A 24 0.07 9.07 52.44
CA GLY A 24 1.03 8.49 53.37
C GLY A 24 2.07 7.57 52.73
N ASN A 25 3.30 7.73 53.21
CA ASN A 25 4.31 6.70 53.43
C ASN A 25 4.92 5.94 52.23
N GLU A 26 5.32 6.64 51.17
CA GLU A 26 6.51 6.22 50.39
C GLU A 26 7.63 7.24 50.66
N THR A 27 8.77 6.80 51.21
CA THR A 27 9.93 7.68 51.45
C THR A 27 10.58 8.06 50.12
N VAL A 28 11.24 9.22 50.05
CA VAL A 28 11.95 9.70 48.84
C VAL A 28 12.91 8.65 48.30
N ASP A 29 13.57 7.90 49.19
CA ASP A 29 14.48 6.81 48.83
C ASP A 29 13.78 5.70 48.04
N VAL A 30 12.55 5.32 48.39
CA VAL A 30 11.76 4.30 47.67
C VAL A 30 11.42 4.75 46.25
N LEU A 31 11.11 6.03 46.06
CA LEU A 31 10.83 6.62 44.74
C LEU A 31 12.10 6.72 43.87
N VAL A 32 13.23 7.06 44.49
CA VAL A 32 14.54 7.11 43.82
C VAL A 32 14.97 5.71 43.38
N ASP A 33 14.87 4.71 44.24
CA ASP A 33 15.20 3.32 43.92
C ASP A 33 14.31 2.75 42.82
N ARG A 34 13.00 3.02 42.87
CA ARG A 34 12.06 2.63 41.80
C ARG A 34 12.42 3.28 40.47
N SER A 35 12.84 4.55 40.48
CA SER A 35 13.26 5.28 39.29
C SER A 35 14.58 4.75 38.72
N ILE A 36 15.57 4.46 39.58
CA ILE A 36 16.84 3.83 39.20
C ILE A 36 16.60 2.43 38.61
N SER A 37 15.76 1.62 39.24
CA SER A 37 15.36 0.29 38.72
C SER A 37 14.70 0.40 37.34
N ASN A 38 13.79 1.35 37.15
CA ASN A 38 13.15 1.61 35.86
C ASN A 38 14.17 2.06 34.80
N LEU A 39 15.11 2.95 35.13
CA LEU A 39 16.19 3.37 34.23
C LEU A 39 17.11 2.20 33.86
N GLN A 40 17.44 1.32 34.81
CA GLN A 40 18.22 0.11 34.53
C GLN A 40 17.47 -0.84 33.59
N LYS A 41 16.16 -1.06 33.80
CA LYS A 41 15.30 -1.83 32.89
C LYS A 41 15.24 -1.22 31.49
N ILE A 42 15.12 0.11 31.38
CA ILE A 42 15.13 0.83 30.10
C ILE A 42 16.49 0.67 29.40
N LYS A 43 17.61 0.86 30.10
CA LYS A 43 18.96 0.65 29.57
C LYS A 43 19.15 -0.78 29.06
N LEU A 44 18.68 -1.77 29.81
CA LEU A 44 18.74 -3.18 29.40
C LEU A 44 17.88 -3.45 28.17
N LYS A 45 16.64 -2.92 28.13
CA LYS A 45 15.75 -3.02 26.97
C LYS A 45 16.34 -2.38 25.72
N MET A 46 16.99 -1.23 25.85
CA MET A 46 17.70 -0.55 24.76
C MET A 46 18.93 -1.33 24.27
N LYS A 47 19.72 -1.91 25.20
CA LYS A 47 20.84 -2.80 24.83
C LYS A 47 20.34 -4.03 24.08
N LEU A 48 19.29 -4.68 24.58
CA LEU A 48 18.64 -5.83 23.95
C LEU A 48 18.10 -5.45 22.57
N LEU A 49 17.38 -4.34 22.44
CA LEU A 49 16.93 -3.80 21.15
C LEU A 49 18.10 -3.59 20.17
N SER A 50 19.25 -3.08 20.64
CA SER A 50 20.41 -2.90 19.77
C SER A 50 21.04 -4.22 19.32
N LEU A 51 21.11 -5.22 20.21
CA LEU A 51 21.59 -6.57 19.89
C LEU A 51 20.64 -7.29 18.93
N VAL A 52 19.33 -7.20 19.17
CA VAL A 52 18.32 -7.79 18.30
C VAL A 52 18.31 -7.09 16.94
N LYS A 53 18.46 -5.75 16.87
CA LYS A 53 18.67 -5.03 15.59
C LYS A 53 19.95 -5.47 14.88
N LYS A 54 21.02 -5.77 15.60
CA LYS A 54 22.26 -6.32 15.01
C LYS A 54 22.06 -7.74 14.46
N MET A 55 21.23 -8.56 15.10
CA MET A 55 20.97 -9.95 14.71
C MET A 55 19.93 -10.08 13.59
N TYR A 56 18.85 -9.29 13.64
CA TYR A 56 17.68 -9.39 12.75
C TYR A 56 17.59 -8.23 11.74
N GLY A 57 18.54 -7.30 11.78
CA GLY A 57 18.59 -6.12 10.92
C GLY A 57 17.45 -5.13 11.19
N ASP A 58 17.19 -4.31 10.18
CA ASP A 58 16.13 -3.30 10.20
C ASP A 58 14.71 -3.88 10.15
N CYS A 59 14.54 -5.19 9.99
CA CYS A 59 13.24 -5.81 9.82
C CYS A 59 12.51 -6.13 11.13
N LEU A 60 13.13 -6.01 12.30
CA LEU A 60 12.51 -6.40 13.58
C LEU A 60 11.18 -5.64 13.84
N PRO A 61 10.08 -6.31 14.24
CA PRO A 61 9.94 -7.71 14.66
C PRO A 61 9.73 -8.75 13.54
N CYS A 62 9.81 -8.34 12.29
CA CYS A 62 9.69 -9.19 11.12
C CYS A 62 11.01 -9.91 10.78
N ARG A 63 10.93 -10.88 9.85
CA ARG A 63 12.08 -11.57 9.27
C ARG A 63 12.54 -10.87 8.00
N SER A 64 13.84 -10.88 7.69
CA SER A 64 14.34 -10.46 6.38
C SER A 64 14.00 -11.48 5.30
N ILE A 65 13.63 -11.00 4.10
CA ILE A 65 13.42 -11.86 2.93
C ILE A 65 14.75 -11.92 2.13
N PRO A 66 15.28 -13.12 1.82
CA PRO A 66 16.50 -13.26 1.04
C PRO A 66 16.42 -12.51 -0.30
N ASN A 67 17.50 -11.81 -0.66
CA ASN A 67 17.61 -11.03 -1.90
C ASN A 67 16.49 -9.98 -2.11
N SER A 68 15.87 -9.52 -1.03
CA SER A 68 14.84 -8.47 -1.07
C SER A 68 15.11 -7.40 -0.03
N LYS A 69 14.73 -6.15 -0.32
CA LYS A 69 14.67 -5.06 0.65
C LYS A 69 13.43 -5.11 1.55
N SER A 70 12.60 -6.15 1.39
CA SER A 70 11.31 -6.32 2.07
C SER A 70 11.44 -7.25 3.26
N CYS A 71 10.57 -7.05 4.25
CA CYS A 71 10.47 -7.93 5.41
C CYS A 71 9.26 -8.88 5.29
N ASP A 72 9.34 -10.05 5.91
CA ASP A 72 8.21 -10.95 6.15
C ASP A 72 7.71 -10.74 7.58
N CYS A 73 6.55 -10.10 7.66
CA CYS A 73 5.88 -9.69 8.89
C CYS A 73 4.63 -10.53 9.18
N THR A 74 4.46 -11.67 8.49
CA THR A 74 3.25 -12.52 8.59
C THR A 74 3.05 -13.16 9.96
N ALA A 75 4.10 -13.23 10.79
CA ALA A 75 4.04 -13.71 12.17
C ALA A 75 3.37 -12.70 13.14
N ILE A 76 3.19 -11.44 12.73
CA ILE A 76 2.49 -10.43 13.53
C ILE A 76 1.00 -10.77 13.54
N LYS A 77 0.33 -10.47 14.66
CA LYS A 77 -1.13 -10.61 14.77
C LYS A 77 -1.80 -9.88 13.59
N PRO A 78 -2.71 -10.53 12.85
CA PRO A 78 -3.38 -9.89 11.73
C PRO A 78 -4.13 -8.62 12.12
N MET A 79 -4.02 -7.60 11.26
CA MET A 79 -4.70 -6.30 11.39
C MET A 79 -5.53 -6.03 10.13
N LYS A 80 -6.41 -5.04 10.18
CA LYS A 80 -7.40 -4.78 9.12
C LYS A 80 -6.76 -4.50 7.77
N ASP A 81 -5.70 -3.70 7.77
CA ASP A 81 -5.02 -3.22 6.57
C ASP A 81 -3.60 -2.74 6.92
N CYS A 82 -2.84 -2.34 5.89
CA CYS A 82 -1.48 -1.83 6.08
C CYS A 82 -1.42 -0.54 6.91
N LEU A 83 -2.48 0.26 6.91
CA LEU A 83 -2.57 1.48 7.70
C LEU A 83 -2.68 1.17 9.19
N GLU A 84 -3.47 0.17 9.58
CA GLU A 84 -3.56 -0.23 10.99
C GLU A 84 -2.21 -0.78 11.50
N PHE A 85 -1.47 -1.54 10.67
CA PHE A 85 -0.10 -1.93 10.99
C PHE A 85 0.79 -0.70 11.25
N LEU A 86 0.72 0.31 10.38
CA LEU A 86 1.50 1.53 10.55
C LEU A 86 1.16 2.26 11.86
N GLN A 87 -0.14 2.39 12.17
CA GLN A 87 -0.63 3.03 13.38
C GLN A 87 -0.17 2.33 14.66
N ASN A 88 0.10 1.01 14.58
CA ASN A 88 0.66 0.21 15.66
C ASN A 88 2.20 0.17 15.67
N GLY A 89 2.86 1.02 14.87
CA GLY A 89 4.31 1.20 14.88
C GLY A 89 5.09 0.25 13.94
N TYR A 90 4.40 -0.52 13.10
CA TYR A 90 5.06 -1.38 12.10
C TYR A 90 5.38 -0.58 10.84
N THR A 91 6.60 -0.05 10.78
CA THR A 91 7.06 0.91 9.76
C THR A 91 7.85 0.29 8.61
N LYS A 92 7.88 -1.05 8.50
CA LYS A 92 8.73 -1.74 7.53
C LYS A 92 7.95 -2.19 6.31
N ASN A 93 8.51 -1.96 5.12
CA ASN A 93 7.94 -2.48 3.88
C ASN A 93 8.06 -4.01 3.87
N GLY A 94 6.99 -4.69 3.50
CA GLY A 94 6.98 -6.13 3.65
C GLY A 94 5.66 -6.81 3.41
N ILE A 95 5.66 -8.12 3.58
CA ILE A 95 4.45 -8.94 3.53
C ILE A 95 3.84 -8.98 4.92
N TYR A 96 2.57 -8.62 5.02
CA TYR A 96 1.79 -8.67 6.25
C TYR A 96 0.54 -9.52 6.01
N LYS A 97 0.00 -10.09 7.09
CA LYS A 97 -1.25 -10.84 7.05
C LYS A 97 -2.40 -9.96 7.54
N VAL A 98 -3.42 -9.74 6.71
CA VAL A 98 -4.59 -8.93 7.10
C VAL A 98 -5.68 -9.78 7.77
N THR A 99 -6.66 -9.14 8.42
CA THR A 99 -7.75 -9.81 9.17
C THR A 99 -8.58 -10.78 8.33
N GLN A 100 -8.66 -10.54 7.02
CA GLN A 100 -9.28 -11.41 6.02
C GLN A 100 -8.48 -12.71 5.80
N LYS A 101 -7.38 -12.91 6.55
CA LYS A 101 -6.41 -14.01 6.48
C LYS A 101 -5.56 -14.03 5.22
N GLU A 102 -5.60 -12.97 4.43
CA GLU A 102 -4.82 -12.82 3.21
C GLU A 102 -3.46 -12.17 3.47
N ASN A 103 -2.47 -12.54 2.66
CA ASN A 103 -1.17 -11.88 2.66
C ASN A 103 -1.18 -10.72 1.67
N VAL A 104 -0.70 -9.56 2.12
CA VAL A 104 -0.60 -8.35 1.30
C VAL A 104 0.79 -7.76 1.41
N TYR A 105 1.18 -6.98 0.40
CA TYR A 105 2.39 -6.18 0.51
C TYR A 105 2.05 -4.78 1.05
N CYS A 106 2.63 -4.43 2.18
CA CYS A 106 2.53 -3.09 2.77
C CYS A 106 3.73 -2.23 2.39
N ASP A 107 3.45 -1.06 1.82
CA ASP A 107 4.40 0.05 1.73
C ASP A 107 4.13 1.02 2.88
N GLN A 108 5.06 1.01 3.84
CA GLN A 108 5.06 1.80 5.07
C GLN A 108 5.94 3.05 4.97
N THR A 109 6.39 3.40 3.76
CA THR A 109 7.36 4.49 3.53
C THR A 109 6.87 5.55 2.56
N THR A 110 6.21 5.16 1.47
CA THR A 110 5.74 6.08 0.43
C THR A 110 4.63 6.98 0.97
N GLN A 111 4.75 8.30 0.82
CA GLN A 111 3.73 9.28 1.21
C GLN A 111 3.09 8.99 2.59
N ASN A 112 3.93 8.89 3.63
CA ASN A 112 3.55 8.56 5.01
C ASN A 112 3.10 7.10 5.26
N GLY A 113 3.28 6.19 4.30
CA GLY A 113 3.06 4.75 4.49
C GLY A 113 1.60 4.33 4.62
N GLY A 114 1.37 3.10 5.10
CA GLY A 114 0.03 2.54 5.30
C GLY A 114 -0.63 2.05 4.01
N TRP A 115 0.14 1.92 2.92
CA TRP A 115 -0.39 1.54 1.62
C TRP A 115 -0.40 0.03 1.43
N THR A 116 -1.53 -0.50 0.96
CA THR A 116 -1.64 -1.88 0.48
C THR A 116 -1.49 -1.90 -1.03
N ILE A 117 -0.41 -2.53 -1.53
CA ILE A 117 -0.17 -2.64 -2.97
C ILE A 117 -1.02 -3.79 -3.53
N PHE A 118 -1.73 -3.54 -4.64
CA PHE A 118 -2.54 -4.55 -5.31
C PHE A 118 -2.17 -4.84 -6.77
N LEU A 119 -1.36 -3.98 -7.39
CA LEU A 119 -0.69 -4.24 -8.67
C LEU A 119 0.75 -3.81 -8.55
N ARG A 120 1.70 -4.66 -8.99
CA ARG A 120 3.09 -4.25 -9.24
C ARG A 120 3.58 -4.78 -10.59
N ARG A 121 4.15 -3.90 -11.41
CA ARG A 121 4.91 -4.16 -12.65
C ARG A 121 6.28 -3.50 -12.54
N GLN A 122 7.34 -4.19 -12.91
CA GLN A 122 8.73 -3.70 -12.77
C GLN A 122 9.77 -4.45 -13.64
N ASP A 123 9.49 -5.68 -14.06
CA ASP A 123 10.49 -6.56 -14.69
C ASP A 123 9.92 -7.58 -15.69
N GLY A 124 8.60 -7.73 -15.81
CA GLY A 124 7.95 -8.69 -16.69
C GLY A 124 8.07 -10.15 -16.23
N SER A 125 8.43 -10.39 -14.96
CA SER A 125 8.59 -11.74 -14.41
C SER A 125 7.28 -12.51 -14.21
N THR A 126 6.13 -11.83 -14.27
CA THR A 126 4.81 -12.45 -14.11
C THR A 126 3.97 -12.26 -15.38
N ASP A 127 3.35 -13.34 -15.83
CA ASP A 127 2.39 -13.29 -16.93
C ASP A 127 1.05 -12.75 -16.44
N PHE A 128 0.57 -11.66 -17.05
CA PHE A 128 -0.73 -11.04 -16.77
C PHE A 128 -1.83 -11.52 -17.72
N LYS A 129 -1.52 -12.45 -18.64
CA LYS A 129 -2.49 -13.13 -19.49
C LYS A 129 -3.26 -14.19 -18.70
N GLN A 130 -4.04 -13.74 -17.73
CA GLN A 130 -4.73 -14.57 -16.75
C GLN A 130 -6.25 -14.54 -16.95
N ASN A 131 -6.92 -15.64 -16.58
CA ASN A 131 -8.37 -15.79 -16.71
C ASN A 131 -9.13 -15.07 -15.57
N TRP A 132 -10.46 -15.11 -15.59
CA TRP A 132 -11.29 -14.50 -14.55
C TRP A 132 -10.96 -15.01 -13.14
N LEU A 133 -10.78 -16.32 -13.00
CA LEU A 133 -10.53 -16.99 -11.71
C LEU A 133 -9.19 -16.56 -11.10
N ASP A 134 -8.16 -16.44 -11.93
CA ASP A 134 -6.84 -15.99 -11.51
C ASP A 134 -6.85 -14.51 -11.13
N TYR A 135 -7.55 -13.65 -11.89
CA TYR A 135 -7.74 -12.25 -11.49
C TYR A 135 -8.59 -12.08 -10.23
N LYS A 136 -9.53 -13.01 -10.00
CA LYS A 136 -10.36 -13.06 -8.79
C LYS A 136 -9.52 -13.32 -7.53
N TYR A 137 -8.67 -14.35 -7.55
CA TYR A 137 -7.89 -14.79 -6.39
C TYR A 137 -6.47 -14.24 -6.32
N GLY A 138 -5.98 -13.64 -7.40
CA GLY A 138 -4.64 -13.06 -7.49
C GLY A 138 -3.60 -14.05 -8.01
N PHE A 139 -2.50 -13.50 -8.49
CA PHE A 139 -1.38 -14.24 -9.08
C PHE A 139 -0.07 -13.44 -8.98
N GLY A 140 1.05 -14.13 -9.18
CA GLY A 140 2.39 -13.55 -9.09
C GLY A 140 2.98 -13.63 -7.68
N LYS A 141 4.03 -12.85 -7.42
CA LYS A 141 4.78 -12.85 -6.16
C LYS A 141 4.72 -11.47 -5.51
N LEU A 142 4.23 -11.38 -4.27
CA LEU A 142 4.14 -10.12 -3.51
C LEU A 142 5.47 -9.34 -3.40
N THR A 143 6.61 -10.03 -3.50
CA THR A 143 7.97 -9.45 -3.45
C THR A 143 8.51 -9.01 -4.81
N SER A 144 7.78 -9.27 -5.90
CA SER A 144 8.10 -8.92 -7.28
C SER A 144 6.81 -8.42 -7.95
N GLU A 145 6.46 -8.89 -9.15
CA GLU A 145 5.22 -8.56 -9.86
C GLU A 145 4.04 -9.43 -9.41
N PHE A 146 2.87 -8.81 -9.27
CA PHE A 146 1.65 -9.51 -8.90
C PHE A 146 0.40 -8.69 -9.19
N TRP A 147 -0.73 -9.40 -9.24
CA TRP A 147 -2.07 -8.87 -9.04
C TRP A 147 -2.62 -9.48 -7.74
N LEU A 148 -3.06 -8.66 -6.80
CA LEU A 148 -3.44 -9.15 -5.47
C LEU A 148 -4.68 -10.05 -5.49
N GLY A 149 -5.58 -9.84 -6.45
CA GLY A 149 -6.87 -10.53 -6.50
C GLY A 149 -8.02 -9.58 -6.23
N ASN A 150 -9.04 -9.64 -7.08
CA ASN A 150 -10.18 -8.73 -7.01
C ASN A 150 -10.99 -8.92 -5.73
N GLU A 151 -11.11 -10.14 -5.21
CA GLU A 151 -11.83 -10.38 -3.94
C GLU A 151 -11.15 -9.67 -2.76
N ILE A 152 -9.82 -9.73 -2.70
CA ILE A 152 -9.04 -9.09 -1.65
C ILE A 152 -9.16 -7.56 -1.75
N VAL A 153 -9.10 -7.01 -2.97
CA VAL A 153 -9.24 -5.57 -3.19
C VAL A 153 -10.66 -5.09 -2.86
N HIS A 154 -11.69 -5.85 -3.23
CA HIS A 154 -13.07 -5.55 -2.85
C HIS A 154 -13.24 -5.57 -1.33
N ASP A 155 -12.77 -6.63 -0.67
CA ASP A 155 -12.88 -6.79 0.78
C ASP A 155 -12.20 -5.69 1.57
N LEU A 156 -11.08 -5.16 1.08
CA LEU A 156 -10.35 -4.06 1.72
C LEU A 156 -10.95 -2.69 1.45
N THR A 157 -11.72 -2.53 0.36
CA THR A 157 -12.32 -1.25 -0.04
C THR A 157 -13.81 -1.13 0.23
N LYS A 158 -14.50 -2.23 0.55
CA LYS A 158 -15.95 -2.21 0.79
C LYS A 158 -16.33 -1.28 1.95
N PRO A 159 -17.52 -0.64 1.91
CA PRO A 159 -17.91 0.37 2.90
C PRO A 159 -17.86 -0.09 4.37
N SER A 160 -18.10 -1.37 4.65
CA SER A 160 -18.00 -1.91 6.02
C SER A 160 -16.57 -1.93 6.55
N VAL A 161 -15.57 -1.92 5.66
CA VAL A 161 -14.13 -1.88 5.99
C VAL A 161 -13.60 -0.46 5.82
N ALA A 162 -13.97 0.27 4.77
CA ALA A 162 -13.55 1.65 4.52
C ALA A 162 -14.75 2.62 4.39
N PRO A 163 -15.37 3.07 5.51
CA PRO A 163 -16.57 3.92 5.46
C PRO A 163 -16.37 5.25 4.73
N LYS A 164 -15.17 5.83 4.81
CA LYS A 164 -14.79 7.07 4.12
C LYS A 164 -14.24 6.86 2.71
N LYS A 165 -14.36 5.63 2.18
CA LYS A 165 -13.67 5.11 0.99
C LYS A 165 -12.14 5.13 1.13
N SER A 166 -11.48 4.25 0.40
CA SER A 166 -10.03 4.26 0.31
C SER A 166 -9.55 5.32 -0.68
N GLU A 167 -8.34 5.81 -0.52
CA GLU A 167 -7.60 6.53 -1.56
C GLU A 167 -6.77 5.53 -2.38
N LEU A 168 -6.53 5.86 -3.64
CA LEU A 168 -5.72 5.11 -4.58
C LEU A 168 -4.53 5.96 -5.02
N LEU A 169 -3.33 5.40 -4.93
CA LEU A 169 -2.11 5.97 -5.47
C LEU A 169 -1.55 5.05 -6.55
N ILE A 170 -1.20 5.63 -7.70
CA ILE A 170 -0.58 4.93 -8.82
C ILE A 170 0.75 5.61 -9.09
N ASN A 171 1.84 4.93 -8.75
CA ASN A 171 3.19 5.38 -9.05
C ASN A 171 3.68 4.71 -10.32
N MET A 172 4.25 5.50 -11.23
CA MET A 172 4.78 5.03 -12.50
C MET A 172 6.17 5.59 -12.75
N ARG A 173 7.03 4.79 -13.38
CA ARG A 173 8.29 5.26 -13.98
C ARG A 173 8.22 4.96 -15.46
N MET A 174 8.35 6.00 -16.28
CA MET A 174 8.33 5.86 -17.74
C MET A 174 9.68 5.28 -18.20
N LYS A 175 9.67 4.51 -19.29
CA LYS A 175 10.86 3.90 -19.85
C LYS A 175 11.96 4.94 -20.12
N GLY A 176 13.17 4.67 -19.62
CA GLY A 176 14.31 5.57 -19.76
C GLY A 176 14.23 6.85 -18.92
N GLN A 177 13.22 7.00 -18.06
CA GLN A 177 13.12 8.10 -17.10
C GLN A 177 13.53 7.65 -15.69
N THR A 178 14.14 8.55 -14.93
CA THR A 178 14.56 8.29 -13.54
C THR A 178 13.52 8.74 -12.52
N LYS A 179 12.69 9.73 -12.86
CA LYS A 179 11.68 10.30 -11.97
C LYS A 179 10.40 9.48 -12.00
N LEU A 180 9.80 9.31 -10.82
CA LEU A 180 8.44 8.80 -10.69
C LEU A 180 7.43 9.91 -11.03
N VAL A 181 6.39 9.53 -11.75
CA VAL A 181 5.15 10.28 -11.89
C VAL A 181 4.04 9.53 -11.17
N PHE A 182 3.00 10.24 -10.73
CA PHE A 182 1.92 9.61 -10.01
C PHE A 182 0.55 10.20 -10.32
N ALA A 183 -0.46 9.34 -10.18
CA ALA A 183 -1.87 9.66 -10.14
C ALA A 183 -2.41 9.27 -8.76
N LYS A 184 -3.18 10.15 -8.14
CA LYS A 184 -3.82 9.90 -6.86
C LYS A 184 -5.31 10.18 -6.97
N TYR A 185 -6.14 9.21 -6.60
CA TYR A 185 -7.59 9.37 -6.50
C TYR A 185 -7.98 9.39 -5.03
N ASP A 186 -8.71 10.42 -4.63
CA ASP A 186 -9.20 10.55 -3.27
C ASP A 186 -10.15 9.40 -2.91
N ASN A 187 -11.02 8.98 -3.81
CA ASN A 187 -11.94 7.89 -3.53
C ASN A 187 -11.68 6.74 -4.48
N PHE A 188 -11.62 5.53 -3.94
CA PHE A 188 -11.40 4.29 -4.64
C PHE A 188 -12.15 3.16 -3.93
N GLU A 189 -12.95 2.44 -4.70
CA GLU A 189 -13.54 1.17 -4.34
C GLU A 189 -13.73 0.33 -5.60
N ILE A 190 -13.80 -0.99 -5.42
CA ILE A 190 -14.30 -1.88 -6.47
C ILE A 190 -15.52 -2.64 -5.95
N GLY A 191 -16.44 -2.94 -6.86
CA GLY A 191 -17.61 -3.77 -6.58
C GLY A 191 -17.25 -5.21 -6.20
N ASP A 192 -18.25 -5.98 -5.79
CA ASP A 192 -18.17 -7.43 -5.62
C ASP A 192 -18.18 -8.17 -6.97
N GLU A 193 -18.09 -9.50 -6.95
CA GLU A 193 -18.15 -10.30 -8.18
C GLU A 193 -19.50 -10.16 -8.92
N VAL A 194 -20.62 -10.00 -8.20
CA VAL A 194 -21.96 -9.84 -8.79
C VAL A 194 -22.02 -8.57 -9.63
N SER A 195 -21.45 -7.47 -9.13
CA SER A 195 -21.26 -6.21 -9.84
C SER A 195 -20.00 -6.20 -10.72
N LYS A 196 -19.39 -7.37 -10.97
CA LYS A 196 -18.25 -7.55 -11.87
C LYS A 196 -17.05 -6.67 -11.51
N TYR A 197 -16.78 -6.51 -10.21
CA TYR A 197 -15.68 -5.71 -9.68
C TYR A 197 -15.64 -4.28 -10.24
N THR A 198 -16.82 -3.66 -10.42
CA THR A 198 -16.95 -2.33 -11.03
C THR A 198 -16.04 -1.30 -10.34
N LEU A 199 -15.19 -0.61 -11.11
CA LEU A 199 -14.29 0.43 -10.60
C LEU A 199 -15.08 1.68 -10.25
N LYS A 200 -14.83 2.27 -9.08
CA LYS A 200 -15.37 3.58 -8.73
C LYS A 200 -14.28 4.46 -8.15
N ILE A 201 -14.01 5.56 -8.85
CA ILE A 201 -12.96 6.52 -8.52
C ILE A 201 -13.43 7.96 -8.64
N SER A 202 -12.82 8.86 -7.86
CA SER A 202 -13.01 10.32 -7.98
C SER A 202 -11.93 11.10 -7.22
N GLY A 203 -11.85 12.42 -7.47
CA GLY A 203 -10.92 13.32 -6.79
C GLY A 203 -9.48 13.08 -7.24
N VAL A 204 -9.25 13.10 -8.54
CA VAL A 204 -7.94 12.88 -9.14
C VAL A 204 -7.00 14.07 -8.91
N SER A 205 -5.76 13.78 -8.57
CA SER A 205 -4.66 14.72 -8.40
C SER A 205 -3.33 14.04 -8.71
N GLY A 206 -2.27 14.82 -8.89
CA GLY A 206 -0.92 14.29 -9.11
C GLY A 206 -0.16 15.06 -10.18
N ASN A 207 1.04 14.57 -10.50
CA ASN A 207 1.93 15.21 -11.47
C ASN A 207 1.99 14.48 -12.81
N ALA A 208 1.18 13.43 -13.00
CA ALA A 208 0.88 12.93 -14.34
C ALA A 208 0.09 14.01 -15.11
N SER A 209 0.57 14.42 -16.28
CA SER A 209 0.10 15.64 -16.96
C SER A 209 -1.31 15.54 -17.55
N HIS A 210 -1.83 14.33 -17.76
CA HIS A 210 -3.17 14.03 -18.30
C HIS A 210 -4.03 13.32 -17.26
N LEU A 211 -4.17 13.92 -16.09
CA LEU A 211 -5.00 13.39 -15.00
C LEU A 211 -6.39 14.00 -14.93
N THR A 212 -6.71 15.00 -15.75
CA THR A 212 -8.01 15.68 -15.68
C THR A 212 -8.79 15.56 -16.98
N GLY A 213 -10.09 15.27 -16.85
CA GLY A 213 -11.04 15.13 -17.95
C GLY A 213 -11.68 13.74 -18.01
N PRO A 214 -12.80 13.57 -18.75
CA PRO A 214 -13.49 12.28 -18.82
C PRO A 214 -12.69 11.18 -19.54
N ASN A 215 -11.70 11.57 -20.35
CA ASN A 215 -10.83 10.66 -21.09
C ASN A 215 -9.40 10.61 -20.53
N SER A 216 -9.20 11.03 -19.28
CA SER A 216 -7.87 11.13 -18.67
C SER A 216 -7.53 9.88 -17.86
N PHE A 217 -6.40 9.25 -18.17
CA PHE A 217 -5.83 8.16 -17.39
C PHE A 217 -6.83 7.06 -16.97
N LEU A 218 -7.20 6.98 -15.68
CA LEU A 218 -8.21 6.04 -15.17
C LEU A 218 -9.64 6.60 -15.17
N ASP A 219 -9.85 7.91 -15.32
CA ASP A 219 -11.20 8.51 -15.32
C ASP A 219 -12.06 7.95 -16.46
N TYR A 220 -11.45 7.62 -17.60
CA TYR A 220 -12.09 6.90 -18.71
C TYR A 220 -12.63 5.51 -18.33
N HIS A 221 -12.03 4.91 -17.32
CA HIS A 221 -12.34 3.58 -16.80
C HIS A 221 -13.29 3.63 -15.60
N ASN A 222 -13.67 4.82 -15.13
CA ASN A 222 -14.56 4.96 -14.00
C ASN A 222 -15.96 4.37 -14.30
N ASN A 223 -16.53 3.64 -13.33
CA ASN A 223 -17.77 2.87 -13.43
C ASN A 223 -17.74 1.71 -14.43
N MET A 224 -16.58 1.33 -14.96
CA MET A 224 -16.47 0.17 -15.84
C MET A 224 -16.38 -1.12 -15.05
N LYS A 225 -16.97 -2.19 -15.60
CA LYS A 225 -16.85 -3.54 -15.10
C LYS A 225 -15.48 -4.10 -15.45
N PHE A 226 -14.99 -5.04 -14.66
CA PHE A 226 -13.77 -5.77 -14.96
C PHE A 226 -14.05 -6.81 -16.05
N SER A 227 -13.12 -6.97 -16.99
CA SER A 227 -13.19 -8.01 -18.03
C SER A 227 -11.86 -8.73 -18.13
N THR A 228 -11.91 -10.02 -18.45
CA THR A 228 -10.77 -10.88 -18.80
C THR A 228 -11.03 -11.53 -20.16
N TYR A 229 -10.06 -12.28 -20.70
CA TYR A 229 -10.21 -12.83 -22.05
C TYR A 229 -11.28 -13.92 -22.13
N ASP A 230 -11.65 -14.51 -21.01
CA ASP A 230 -12.69 -15.53 -20.85
C ASP A 230 -13.99 -14.97 -20.28
N GLN A 231 -14.04 -13.69 -19.90
CA GLN A 231 -15.26 -13.04 -19.41
C GLN A 231 -15.36 -11.58 -19.86
N ASP A 232 -16.15 -11.36 -20.90
CA ASP A 232 -16.40 -10.04 -21.49
C ASP A 232 -17.49 -9.28 -20.72
N ASN A 233 -17.14 -8.13 -20.14
CA ASN A 233 -18.05 -7.20 -19.49
C ASN A 233 -17.80 -5.75 -19.94
N ASP A 234 -17.11 -5.55 -21.07
CA ASP A 234 -16.82 -4.21 -21.58
C ASP A 234 -17.97 -3.64 -22.43
N ASN A 235 -17.84 -2.39 -22.88
CA ASN A 235 -18.91 -1.68 -23.59
C ASN A 235 -18.72 -1.67 -25.11
N TYR A 236 -17.78 -2.47 -25.64
CA TYR A 236 -17.46 -2.47 -27.06
C TYR A 236 -18.13 -3.62 -27.82
N GLY A 237 -18.18 -3.52 -29.15
CA GLY A 237 -18.79 -4.55 -30.02
C GLY A 237 -17.97 -5.85 -30.14
N TYR A 238 -16.74 -5.86 -29.61
CA TYR A 238 -15.90 -7.04 -29.48
C TYR A 238 -15.22 -7.01 -28.11
N SER A 239 -14.82 -8.17 -27.60
CA SER A 239 -14.08 -8.27 -26.34
C SER A 239 -12.73 -7.56 -26.40
N CYS A 240 -12.60 -6.46 -25.66
CA CYS A 240 -11.38 -5.66 -25.55
C CYS A 240 -10.22 -6.49 -25.00
N SER A 241 -10.48 -7.30 -23.96
CA SER A 241 -9.45 -8.19 -23.41
C SER A 241 -8.91 -9.16 -24.47
N ASN A 242 -9.78 -9.83 -25.22
CA ASN A 242 -9.34 -10.75 -26.28
C ASN A 242 -8.51 -10.07 -27.36
N ARG A 243 -8.91 -8.86 -27.76
CA ARG A 243 -8.21 -8.10 -28.80
C ARG A 243 -6.88 -7.51 -28.32
N HIS A 244 -6.78 -7.19 -27.03
CA HIS A 244 -5.69 -6.39 -26.49
C HIS A 244 -4.92 -7.12 -25.40
N GLY A 245 -4.20 -8.17 -25.82
CA GLY A 245 -3.21 -8.85 -24.99
C GLY A 245 -3.75 -9.98 -24.10
N ARG A 246 -5.08 -10.20 -24.08
CA ARG A 246 -5.74 -11.23 -23.27
C ARG A 246 -5.46 -11.04 -21.76
N VAL A 247 -5.50 -9.79 -21.31
CA VAL A 247 -5.26 -9.38 -19.91
C VAL A 247 -6.54 -8.91 -19.24
N GLY A 248 -6.56 -8.86 -17.92
CA GLY A 248 -7.68 -8.34 -17.13
C GLY A 248 -7.59 -6.83 -16.90
N TRP A 249 -8.69 -6.10 -17.10
CA TRP A 249 -8.77 -4.67 -16.81
C TRP A 249 -10.22 -4.16 -16.72
N TRP A 250 -10.41 -2.94 -16.24
CA TRP A 250 -11.68 -2.21 -16.32
C TRP A 250 -11.89 -1.59 -17.70
N PHE A 251 -12.06 -2.42 -18.73
CA PHE A 251 -12.20 -1.95 -20.11
C PHE A 251 -13.52 -1.18 -20.33
N ASN A 252 -13.47 -0.15 -21.17
CA ASN A 252 -14.63 0.57 -21.70
C ASN A 252 -14.76 0.33 -23.21
N SER A 253 -14.19 1.19 -24.06
CA SER A 253 -14.25 1.08 -25.53
C SER A 253 -12.93 1.50 -26.22
N CYS A 254 -11.77 0.91 -25.95
CA CYS A 254 -11.46 -0.15 -25.00
C CYS A 254 -10.71 0.39 -23.78
N TYR A 255 -9.64 1.16 -23.99
CA TYR A 255 -8.86 1.73 -22.89
C TYR A 255 -8.06 2.96 -23.34
N TYR A 256 -7.82 3.88 -22.41
CA TYR A 256 -6.78 4.91 -22.52
C TYR A 256 -5.54 4.56 -21.69
N THR A 257 -5.70 3.65 -20.73
CA THR A 257 -4.64 3.15 -19.86
C THR A 257 -4.81 1.64 -19.70
N LEU A 258 -3.73 0.88 -19.83
CA LEU A 258 -3.69 -0.57 -19.63
C LEU A 258 -2.43 -0.96 -18.84
N LEU A 259 -2.52 -0.91 -17.51
CA LEU A 259 -1.38 -1.16 -16.63
C LEU A 259 -1.09 -2.66 -16.43
N THR A 260 -2.05 -3.52 -16.76
CA THR A 260 -1.93 -4.98 -16.77
C THR A 260 -1.47 -5.53 -18.12
N GLY A 261 -1.22 -4.67 -19.11
CA GLY A 261 -0.78 -5.08 -20.44
C GLY A 261 0.53 -5.86 -20.44
N ASN A 262 0.82 -6.53 -21.55
CA ASN A 262 2.04 -7.31 -21.72
C ASN A 262 3.28 -6.45 -21.47
N TYR A 263 4.25 -6.99 -20.74
CA TYR A 263 5.49 -6.28 -20.40
C TYR A 263 6.46 -6.30 -21.58
N LYS A 264 6.11 -5.55 -22.61
CA LYS A 264 6.86 -5.37 -23.85
C LYS A 264 6.86 -3.89 -24.15
N PHE A 265 7.94 -3.45 -24.80
CA PHE A 265 8.18 -2.05 -25.12
C PHE A 265 8.60 -1.92 -26.57
N THR A 266 7.73 -2.43 -27.44
CA THR A 266 7.97 -2.36 -28.87
C THR A 266 7.75 -0.90 -29.30
N LYS A 267 8.58 -0.37 -30.21
CA LYS A 267 8.48 1.05 -30.60
C LYS A 267 7.12 1.34 -31.23
N GLY A 268 6.42 2.37 -30.73
CA GLY A 268 5.10 2.81 -31.19
C GLY A 268 3.95 2.15 -30.41
N PHE A 269 2.70 2.45 -30.76
CA PHE A 269 1.55 1.84 -30.09
C PHE A 269 1.36 0.37 -30.49
N HIS A 270 1.56 -0.55 -29.54
CA HIS A 270 1.27 -1.97 -29.70
C HIS A 270 0.07 -2.36 -28.83
N PRO A 271 -1.08 -2.70 -29.44
CA PRO A 271 -2.28 -3.06 -28.71
C PRO A 271 -2.04 -4.22 -27.73
N GLY A 272 -2.44 -4.04 -26.47
CA GLY A 272 -2.27 -5.04 -25.41
C GLY A 272 -0.91 -5.05 -24.71
N GLU A 273 0.03 -4.16 -25.05
CA GLU A 273 1.21 -3.89 -24.23
C GLU A 273 0.86 -2.94 -23.07
N ILE A 274 1.73 -2.85 -22.06
CA ILE A 274 1.55 -1.90 -20.95
C ILE A 274 1.51 -0.48 -21.52
N TYR A 275 0.42 0.23 -21.26
CA TYR A 275 0.14 1.46 -21.96
C TYR A 275 -0.48 2.52 -21.07
N TRP A 276 -0.07 3.76 -21.30
CA TRP A 276 -0.75 4.95 -20.83
C TRP A 276 -0.68 6.00 -21.95
N TYR A 277 -1.84 6.50 -22.37
CA TYR A 277 -1.93 7.60 -23.32
C TYR A 277 -1.29 8.88 -22.72
N TYR A 278 0.01 9.06 -22.98
CA TYR A 278 0.84 10.17 -22.53
C TYR A 278 1.60 10.78 -23.73
N PRO A 279 1.74 12.12 -23.82
CA PRO A 279 2.49 12.76 -24.91
C PRO A 279 3.96 12.31 -24.88
N ASN A 280 4.47 11.85 -26.02
CA ASN A 280 5.78 11.23 -26.27
C ASN A 280 5.81 9.68 -26.26
N GLU A 281 4.66 8.99 -26.15
CA GLU A 281 4.52 7.54 -26.37
C GLU A 281 5.49 6.65 -25.56
N VAL A 282 5.99 7.14 -24.43
CA VAL A 282 6.87 6.34 -23.58
C VAL A 282 6.00 5.42 -22.75
N GLU A 283 6.30 4.13 -22.71
CA GLU A 283 5.54 3.18 -21.90
C GLU A 283 6.02 3.19 -20.43
N PRO A 284 5.16 2.84 -19.46
CA PRO A 284 5.58 2.64 -18.09
C PRO A 284 6.49 1.40 -17.94
N GLU A 285 7.74 1.56 -17.50
CA GLU A 285 8.63 0.45 -17.11
C GLU A 285 8.48 0.05 -15.64
N PHE A 286 7.77 0.85 -14.84
CA PHE A 286 7.41 0.49 -13.49
C PHE A 286 6.03 1.02 -13.20
N VAL A 287 5.21 0.20 -12.55
CA VAL A 287 3.86 0.57 -12.11
C VAL A 287 3.59 -0.04 -10.76
N GLN A 288 3.04 0.74 -9.85
CA GLN A 288 2.41 0.25 -8.63
C GLN A 288 1.06 0.91 -8.45
N MET A 289 0.00 0.12 -8.27
CA MET A 289 -1.27 0.60 -7.76
C MET A 289 -1.42 0.18 -6.31
N MET A 290 -1.73 1.13 -5.43
CA MET A 290 -1.83 0.89 -4.00
C MET A 290 -2.99 1.68 -3.40
N MET A 291 -3.66 1.06 -2.44
CA MET A 291 -4.82 1.63 -1.75
C MET A 291 -4.51 1.88 -0.29
N ARG A 292 -5.14 2.89 0.29
CA ARG A 292 -5.08 3.17 1.72
C ARG A 292 -6.42 3.68 2.21
N ARG A 293 -6.90 3.18 3.33
CA ARG A 293 -8.16 3.67 3.92
C ARG A 293 -7.98 5.09 4.44
N LYS A 294 -9.00 5.93 4.30
CA LYS A 294 -9.03 7.26 4.95
C LYS A 294 -9.42 7.17 6.43
N LEU A 295 -8.79 8.00 7.25
CA LEU A 295 -9.10 8.17 8.68
C LEU A 295 -10.32 9.04 8.91
#